data_AF-A0A832N286-F1
#
_entry.id   AF-A0A832N286-F1
#
_cell.length_a   1.000
_cell.length_b   1.000
_cell.length_c   1.000
_cell.angle_alpha   90.00
_cell.angle_beta   90.00
_cell.angle_gamma   90.00
#
_symmetry.space_group_name_H-M   'P 1'
#
loop_
_entity.id
_entity.type
_entity.pdbx_description
1 polymer ?
#
loop_
_entity_poly.entity_id
_entity_poly.type
_entity_poly.pdbx_seq_one_letter_code
_entity_poly.pdbx_strand_id
1 'polypeptide(L)'
;AIELGMCPVNAIRVAYTGELGWELHHPIEMQNYLFDLITEAGAEHGLKLVGARAQNWLRQEKSYRAFGTELGRDATPLEADLPRFVDLSKDFQGKEAMQALGIRSKCVTLLIDGPDDADPWGREALLHDGKKVGRLTSGGYSVAFGKSIGMGYVPPELAKAGTRLKVRMFRELWDAEVVQDSPYDPKNESIRVDG
;
A
#
# COMPACT_ATOMS: atom_id res chain seq x y z
N ALA A 1 -19.71 -19.11 -4.95
CA ALA A 1 -20.65 -18.57 -3.95
C ALA A 1 -20.80 -19.59 -2.84
N ILE A 2 -20.80 -19.14 -1.60
CA ILE A 2 -21.05 -19.93 -0.39
C ILE A 2 -22.22 -19.29 0.36
N GLU A 3 -22.82 -20.02 1.30
CA GLU A 3 -23.83 -19.48 2.20
C GLU A 3 -23.24 -19.37 3.61
N LEU A 4 -23.37 -18.20 4.22
CA LEU A 4 -23.02 -17.96 5.62
C LEU A 4 -24.33 -17.73 6.38
N GLY A 5 -24.81 -18.76 7.07
CA GLY A 5 -26.19 -18.80 7.55
C GLY A 5 -27.16 -18.76 6.36
N MET A 6 -28.06 -17.78 6.34
CA MET A 6 -28.97 -17.52 5.20
C MET A 6 -28.45 -16.45 4.23
N CYS A 7 -27.22 -15.96 4.41
CA CYS A 7 -26.65 -14.92 3.56
C CYS A 7 -25.90 -15.55 2.37
N PRO A 8 -26.31 -15.30 1.11
CA PRO A 8 -25.53 -15.69 -0.04
C PRO A 8 -24.30 -14.77 -0.17
N VAL A 9 -23.11 -15.37 -0.24
CA VAL A 9 -21.83 -14.66 -0.22
C VAL A 9 -20.93 -15.09 -1.38
N ASN A 10 -20.38 -14.10 -2.06
CA ASN A 10 -19.21 -14.28 -2.93
C ASN A 10 -17.96 -13.94 -2.13
N ALA A 11 -17.26 -14.98 -1.66
CA ALA A 11 -16.00 -14.85 -0.94
C ALA A 11 -14.83 -14.80 -1.92
N ILE A 12 -14.06 -13.71 -1.89
CA ILE A 12 -12.86 -13.53 -2.70
C ILE A 12 -11.66 -13.58 -1.75
N ARG A 13 -10.75 -14.52 -1.96
CA ARG A 13 -9.53 -14.64 -1.16
C ARG A 13 -8.52 -13.57 -1.57
N VAL A 14 -8.69 -12.38 -1.03
CA VAL A 14 -7.85 -11.19 -1.23
C VAL A 14 -7.93 -10.34 0.02
N ALA A 15 -6.83 -9.65 0.36
CA ALA A 15 -6.81 -8.75 1.50
C ALA A 15 -5.89 -7.56 1.20
N TYR A 16 -6.43 -6.34 1.28
CA TYR A 16 -5.65 -5.12 1.11
C TYR A 16 -4.69 -4.84 2.29
N THR A 17 -4.81 -5.61 3.37
CA THR A 17 -3.91 -5.57 4.54
C THR A 17 -2.67 -6.45 4.37
N GLY A 18 -2.64 -7.36 3.39
CA GLY A 18 -1.53 -8.30 3.19
C GLY A 18 -1.56 -9.56 4.04
N GLU A 19 -2.61 -9.72 4.85
CA GLU A 19 -2.81 -10.86 5.73
C GLU A 19 -3.76 -11.89 5.10
N LEU A 20 -3.88 -13.07 5.72
CA LEU A 20 -4.95 -14.01 5.37
C LEU A 20 -6.32 -13.35 5.59
N GLY A 21 -7.18 -13.43 4.58
CA GLY A 21 -8.54 -12.90 4.67
C GLY A 21 -9.34 -13.08 3.40
N TRP A 22 -10.61 -12.72 3.50
CA TRP A 22 -11.56 -12.75 2.40
C TRP A 22 -12.36 -11.44 2.35
N GLU A 23 -12.60 -10.95 1.15
CA GLU A 23 -13.64 -9.96 0.89
C GLU A 23 -14.97 -10.68 0.68
N LEU A 24 -15.97 -10.33 1.48
CA LEU A 24 -17.28 -10.99 1.50
C LEU A 24 -18.33 -10.09 0.83
N HIS A 25 -18.57 -10.31 -0.46
CA HIS A 25 -19.57 -9.57 -1.21
C HIS A 25 -20.95 -10.22 -1.04
N HIS A 26 -21.94 -9.42 -0.66
CA HIS A 26 -23.28 -9.88 -0.30
C HIS A 26 -24.34 -8.81 -0.64
N PRO A 27 -25.64 -9.17 -0.73
CA PRO A 27 -26.72 -8.19 -0.88
C PRO A 27 -26.78 -7.22 0.30
N ILE A 28 -27.00 -5.93 0.02
CA ILE A 28 -26.91 -4.86 1.03
C ILE A 28 -27.91 -5.04 2.18
N GLU A 29 -29.06 -5.64 1.92
CA GLU A 29 -30.09 -5.95 2.91
C GLU A 29 -29.63 -6.97 3.96
N MET A 30 -28.60 -7.77 3.66
CA MET A 30 -28.03 -8.76 4.57
C MET A 30 -26.86 -8.22 5.41
N GLN A 31 -26.48 -6.94 5.25
CA GLN A 31 -25.27 -6.38 5.86
C GLN A 31 -25.20 -6.55 7.38
N ASN A 32 -26.26 -6.19 8.10
CA ASN A 32 -26.29 -6.31 9.56
C ASN A 32 -26.31 -7.79 9.98
N TYR A 33 -27.12 -8.60 9.31
CA TYR A 33 -27.23 -10.04 9.58
C TYR A 33 -25.87 -10.74 9.45
N LEU A 34 -25.15 -10.51 8.33
CA LEU A 34 -23.84 -11.09 8.11
C LEU A 34 -22.79 -10.57 9.10
N PHE A 35 -22.82 -9.27 9.40
CA PHE A 35 -21.92 -8.66 10.37
C PHE A 35 -22.10 -9.25 11.78
N ASP A 36 -23.34 -9.40 12.24
CA ASP A 36 -23.65 -9.96 13.56
C ASP A 36 -23.17 -11.43 13.64
N LEU A 37 -23.43 -12.24 12.60
CA LEU A 37 -22.94 -13.63 12.54
C LEU A 37 -21.40 -13.72 12.63
N ILE A 38 -20.69 -12.89 11.87
CA ILE A 38 -19.22 -12.91 11.87
C ILE A 38 -18.65 -12.44 13.21
N THR A 39 -19.24 -11.39 13.79
CA THR A 39 -18.76 -10.85 15.07
C THR A 39 -19.05 -11.78 16.24
N GLU A 40 -20.18 -12.47 16.24
CA GLU A 40 -20.52 -13.51 17.21
C GLU A 40 -19.53 -14.69 17.11
N ALA A 41 -19.36 -15.26 15.91
CA ALA A 41 -18.43 -16.36 15.68
C ALA A 41 -16.96 -15.97 15.96
N GLY A 42 -16.58 -14.72 15.67
CA GLY A 42 -15.24 -14.21 15.91
C GLY A 42 -14.92 -13.93 17.38
N ALA A 43 -15.91 -13.92 18.27
CA ALA A 43 -15.71 -13.54 19.67
C ALA A 43 -14.75 -14.48 20.39
N GLU A 44 -14.84 -15.80 20.16
CA GLU A 44 -13.93 -16.80 20.75
C GLU A 44 -12.48 -16.66 20.24
N HIS A 45 -12.31 -16.06 19.05
CA HIS A 45 -11.01 -15.77 18.45
C HIS A 45 -10.48 -14.37 18.80
N GLY A 46 -11.19 -13.61 19.64
CA GLY A 46 -10.80 -12.26 20.03
C GLY A 46 -10.93 -11.23 18.91
N LEU A 47 -11.84 -11.44 17.94
CA LEU A 47 -12.08 -10.55 16.81
C LEU A 47 -12.23 -9.10 17.25
N LYS A 48 -11.59 -8.19 16.51
CA LYS A 48 -11.69 -6.74 16.70
C LYS A 48 -12.07 -6.07 15.39
N LEU A 49 -12.90 -5.03 15.51
CA LEU A 49 -13.21 -4.17 14.37
C LEU A 49 -12.00 -3.29 14.05
N VAL A 50 -11.72 -3.15 12.76
CA VAL A 50 -10.62 -2.33 12.25
C VAL A 50 -11.16 -1.27 11.30
N GLY A 51 -10.62 -0.07 11.40
CA GLY A 51 -11.01 1.07 10.57
C GLY A 51 -10.07 1.32 9.40
N ALA A 52 -10.49 2.21 8.49
CA ALA A 52 -9.76 2.56 7.28
C ALA A 52 -8.34 3.13 7.53
N ARG A 53 -8.09 3.78 8.67
CA ARG A 53 -6.75 4.32 8.99
C ARG A 53 -5.72 3.20 9.19
N ALA A 54 -6.07 2.18 9.96
CA ALA A 54 -5.21 1.02 10.14
C ALA A 54 -5.01 0.27 8.81
N GLN A 55 -6.06 0.12 8.01
CA GLN A 55 -5.96 -0.47 6.67
C GLN A 55 -4.99 0.31 5.76
N ASN A 56 -5.03 1.65 5.78
CA ASN A 56 -4.10 2.49 5.01
C ASN A 56 -2.64 2.35 5.47
N TRP A 57 -2.41 2.01 6.74
CA TRP A 57 -1.06 1.77 7.23
C TRP A 57 -0.56 0.38 6.82
N LEU A 58 -1.36 -0.67 7.03
CA LEU A 58 -1.04 -2.05 6.66
C LEU A 58 -0.75 -2.19 5.16
N ARG A 59 -1.54 -1.54 4.30
CA ARG A 59 -1.32 -1.60 2.85
C ARG A 59 0.03 -0.98 2.43
N GLN A 60 0.55 0.00 3.18
CA GLN A 60 1.87 0.59 2.90
C GLN A 60 3.00 -0.36 3.31
N GLU A 61 2.83 -1.15 4.37
CA GLU A 61 3.78 -2.21 4.76
C GLU A 61 3.90 -3.30 3.68
N LYS A 62 2.86 -3.47 2.86
CA LYS A 62 2.87 -4.34 1.67
C LYS A 62 3.23 -3.61 0.37
N SER A 63 3.47 -2.31 0.42
CA SER A 63 3.66 -1.45 -0.75
C SER A 63 2.47 -1.50 -1.72
N TYR A 64 1.24 -1.71 -1.27
CA TYR A 64 0.08 -1.65 -2.17
C TYR A 64 -0.21 -0.20 -2.55
N ARG A 65 -0.19 0.06 -3.86
CA ARG A 65 -0.47 1.39 -4.42
C ARG A 65 -1.97 1.67 -4.33
N ALA A 66 -2.34 2.91 -4.01
CA ALA A 66 -3.73 3.33 -3.99
C ALA A 66 -4.06 4.30 -5.14
N PHE A 67 -5.26 4.16 -5.71
CA PHE A 67 -5.74 5.11 -6.72
C PHE A 67 -6.08 6.46 -6.09
N GLY A 68 -5.68 7.54 -6.73
CA GLY A 68 -5.77 8.91 -6.20
C GLY A 68 -4.55 9.35 -5.38
N THR A 69 -3.59 8.45 -5.11
CA THR A 69 -2.32 8.77 -4.44
C THR A 69 -1.13 8.32 -5.29
N GLU A 70 -0.75 7.05 -5.22
CA GLU A 70 0.32 6.50 -6.07
C GLU A 70 -0.15 6.31 -7.51
N LEU A 71 -1.40 5.90 -7.73
CA LEU A 71 -1.94 5.72 -9.07
C LEU A 71 -2.81 6.92 -9.45
N GLY A 72 -2.54 7.49 -10.62
CA GLY A 72 -3.27 8.63 -11.13
C GLY A 72 -2.83 8.99 -12.54
N ARG A 73 -3.13 10.22 -12.97
CA ARG A 73 -2.77 10.70 -14.32
C ARG A 73 -1.30 11.12 -14.44
N ASP A 74 -0.62 11.29 -13.31
CA ASP A 74 0.72 11.89 -13.26
C ASP A 74 1.85 10.88 -13.51
N ALA A 75 1.59 9.59 -13.29
CA ALA A 75 2.57 8.51 -13.40
C ALA A 75 1.99 7.31 -14.17
N THR A 76 2.83 6.68 -14.99
CA THR A 76 2.45 5.44 -15.67
C THR A 76 2.49 4.24 -14.69
N PRO A 77 1.82 3.11 -15.00
CA PRO A 77 1.93 1.90 -14.19
C PRO A 77 3.37 1.39 -14.02
N LEU A 78 4.23 1.59 -15.03
CA LEU A 78 5.66 1.22 -14.93
C LEU A 78 6.45 2.16 -14.00
N GLU A 79 6.12 3.45 -13.99
CA GLU A 79 6.66 4.41 -13.01
C GLU A 79 6.12 4.12 -11.59
N ALA A 80 4.89 3.62 -11.47
CA ALA A 80 4.32 3.15 -10.19
C ALA A 80 4.94 1.84 -9.66
N ASP A 81 5.92 1.27 -10.37
CA ASP A 81 6.58 0.00 -10.09
C ASP A 81 5.62 -1.20 -10.07
N LEU A 82 4.70 -1.23 -11.04
CA LEU A 82 3.72 -2.31 -11.23
C LEU A 82 3.97 -3.16 -12.50
N PRO A 83 5.22 -3.55 -12.84
CA PRO A 83 5.49 -4.27 -14.10
C PRO A 83 4.77 -5.62 -14.16
N ARG A 84 4.51 -6.27 -13.01
CA ARG A 84 3.78 -7.54 -12.91
C ARG A 84 2.36 -7.46 -13.47
N PHE A 85 1.76 -6.26 -13.48
CA PHE A 85 0.38 -6.03 -13.92
C PHE A 85 0.30 -5.49 -15.36
N VAL A 86 1.45 -5.28 -16.02
CA VAL A 86 1.53 -4.75 -17.38
C VAL A 86 2.07 -5.81 -18.33
N ASP A 87 1.16 -6.42 -19.08
CA ASP A 87 1.52 -7.41 -20.09
C ASP A 87 1.86 -6.73 -21.42
N LEU A 88 3.14 -6.43 -21.63
CA LEU A 88 3.64 -5.77 -22.83
C LEU A 88 3.53 -6.63 -24.11
N SER A 89 3.13 -7.90 -24.02
CA SER A 89 2.87 -8.73 -25.21
C SER A 89 1.52 -8.41 -25.85
N LYS A 90 0.57 -7.88 -25.09
CA LYS A 90 -0.79 -7.57 -25.55
C LYS A 90 -0.87 -6.18 -26.18
N ASP A 91 -1.89 -5.99 -27.00
CA ASP A 91 -2.32 -4.67 -27.42
C ASP A 91 -3.30 -4.09 -26.39
N PHE A 92 -3.09 -2.84 -26.01
CA PHE A 92 -3.92 -2.14 -25.04
C PHE A 92 -3.79 -0.62 -25.16
N GLN A 93 -4.84 0.07 -24.74
CA GLN A 93 -4.91 1.53 -24.79
C GLN A 93 -3.78 2.18 -24.00
N GLY A 94 -3.00 3.04 -24.66
CA GLY A 94 -1.92 3.82 -24.04
C GLY A 94 -0.56 3.12 -24.01
N LYS A 95 -0.42 1.89 -24.53
CA LYS A 95 0.84 1.15 -24.57
C LYS A 95 1.98 1.93 -25.23
N GLU A 96 1.78 2.34 -26.47
CA GLU A 96 2.82 3.04 -27.25
C GLU A 96 3.24 4.36 -26.59
N ALA A 97 2.25 5.14 -26.13
CA ALA A 97 2.50 6.39 -25.42
C ALA A 97 3.28 6.19 -24.11
N MET A 98 2.94 5.15 -23.33
CA MET A 98 3.66 4.79 -22.12
C MET A 98 5.11 4.35 -22.42
N GLN A 99 5.31 3.53 -23.46
CA GLN A 99 6.65 3.07 -23.84
C GLN A 99 7.53 4.23 -24.35
N ALA A 100 6.96 5.12 -25.16
CA ALA A 100 7.65 6.31 -25.65
C ALA A 100 8.02 7.29 -24.53
N LEU A 101 7.18 7.40 -23.49
CA LEU A 101 7.45 8.25 -22.32
C LEU A 101 8.62 7.73 -21.48
N GLY A 102 8.77 6.40 -21.40
CA GLY A 102 9.77 5.75 -20.55
C GLY A 102 9.50 5.91 -19.05
N ILE A 103 10.51 5.62 -18.23
CA ILE A 103 10.44 5.69 -16.77
C ILE A 103 11.17 6.95 -16.31
N ARG A 104 10.43 8.01 -15.98
CA ARG A 104 11.03 9.29 -15.53
C ARG A 104 11.18 9.34 -14.01
N SER A 105 10.37 8.57 -13.31
CA SER A 105 10.38 8.43 -11.86
C SER A 105 9.90 7.03 -11.45
N LYS A 106 10.21 6.62 -10.23
CA LYS A 106 9.86 5.33 -9.66
C LYS A 106 9.19 5.52 -8.31
N CYS A 107 8.03 4.89 -8.12
CA CYS A 107 7.36 4.81 -6.84
C CYS A 107 8.11 3.85 -5.92
N VAL A 108 8.50 4.33 -4.74
CA VAL A 108 9.22 3.57 -3.72
C VAL A 108 8.48 3.60 -2.39
N THR A 109 8.79 2.64 -1.52
CA THR A 109 8.37 2.64 -0.12
C THR A 109 9.56 3.08 0.74
N LEU A 110 9.30 3.89 1.76
CA LEU A 110 10.31 4.40 2.66
C LEU A 110 9.94 4.12 4.12
N LEU A 111 10.92 3.70 4.91
CA LEU A 111 10.86 3.81 6.36
C LEU A 111 11.55 5.10 6.79
N ILE A 112 10.94 5.79 7.74
CA ILE A 112 11.30 7.16 8.10
C ILE A 112 11.51 7.19 9.61
N ASP A 113 12.69 7.65 10.01
CA ASP A 113 13.02 7.95 11.40
C ASP A 113 12.39 9.30 11.75
N GLY A 114 11.05 9.33 11.79
CA GLY A 114 10.24 10.53 11.99
C GLY A 114 10.20 11.00 13.46
N PRO A 115 9.52 12.13 13.74
CA PRO A 115 9.31 12.60 15.11
C PRO A 115 8.41 11.63 15.89
N ASP A 116 8.52 11.66 17.22
CA ASP A 116 7.71 10.82 18.12
C ASP A 116 6.22 11.20 18.16
N ASP A 117 5.86 12.40 17.70
CA ASP A 117 4.52 12.98 17.81
C ASP A 117 3.81 13.21 16.47
N ALA A 118 4.41 12.78 15.34
CA ALA A 118 3.78 12.93 14.03
C ALA A 118 4.26 11.92 12.99
N ASP A 119 3.36 11.59 12.06
CA ASP A 119 3.62 10.75 10.89
C ASP A 119 3.38 11.53 9.60
N PRO A 120 4.04 11.14 8.48
CA PRO A 120 3.75 11.73 7.20
C PRO A 120 2.32 11.39 6.76
N TRP A 121 1.68 12.31 6.06
CA TRP A 121 0.36 12.11 5.47
C TRP A 121 0.44 11.77 3.97
N GLY A 122 1.48 12.26 3.31
CA GLY A 122 1.59 12.36 1.86
C GLY A 122 1.69 13.84 1.45
N ARG A 123 2.51 14.10 0.42
CA ARG A 123 2.93 15.41 -0.15
C ARG A 123 4.22 16.00 0.42
N GLU A 124 4.77 15.42 1.49
CA GLU A 124 6.07 15.81 2.05
C GLU A 124 7.17 15.73 0.98
N ALA A 125 8.12 16.64 1.02
CA ALA A 125 9.22 16.64 0.06
C ALA A 125 10.23 15.54 0.40
N LEU A 126 10.69 14.82 -0.63
CA LEU A 126 11.84 13.92 -0.55
C LEU A 126 13.08 14.66 -1.02
N LEU A 127 14.15 14.59 -0.24
CA LEU A 127 15.41 15.27 -0.51
C LEU A 127 16.57 14.28 -0.56
N HIS A 128 17.52 14.53 -1.45
CA HIS A 128 18.82 13.87 -1.53
C HIS A 128 19.88 14.97 -1.65
N ASP A 129 20.91 14.92 -0.80
CA ASP A 129 21.96 15.96 -0.73
C ASP A 129 21.42 17.40 -0.69
N GLY A 130 20.37 17.62 0.10
CA GLY A 130 19.72 18.92 0.28
C GLY A 130 18.85 19.39 -0.90
N LYS A 131 18.80 18.64 -2.01
CA LYS A 131 17.97 18.94 -3.18
C LYS A 131 16.68 18.15 -3.13
N LYS A 132 15.56 18.81 -3.48
CA LYS A 132 14.28 18.10 -3.64
C LYS A 132 14.36 17.19 -4.86
N VAL A 133 14.19 15.90 -4.63
CA VAL A 133 14.18 14.86 -5.67
C VAL A 133 12.80 14.28 -5.91
N GLY A 134 11.86 14.47 -4.97
CA GLY A 134 10.56 13.85 -5.06
C GLY A 134 9.57 14.36 -4.04
N ARG A 135 8.49 13.60 -3.88
CA ARG A 135 7.54 13.77 -2.79
C ARG A 135 6.91 12.45 -2.38
N LEU A 136 6.46 12.37 -1.14
CA LEU A 136 5.51 11.36 -0.72
C LEU A 136 4.17 11.56 -1.44
N THR A 137 3.51 10.45 -1.74
CA THR A 137 2.13 10.36 -2.24
C THR A 137 1.19 9.91 -1.13
N SER A 138 1.69 9.08 -0.21
CA SER A 138 1.01 8.68 1.01
C SER A 138 1.99 8.45 2.16
N GLY A 139 1.47 8.46 3.38
CA GLY A 139 2.24 8.21 4.58
C GLY A 139 1.40 7.64 5.73
N GLY A 140 2.07 7.26 6.80
CA GLY A 140 1.47 6.81 8.04
C GLY A 140 2.51 6.24 8.99
N TYR A 141 2.05 5.40 9.91
CA TYR A 141 2.91 4.68 10.84
C TYR A 141 2.88 3.18 10.55
N SER A 142 4.04 2.54 10.55
CA SER A 142 4.15 1.09 10.54
C SER A 142 4.31 0.58 11.95
N VAL A 143 3.33 -0.21 12.39
CA VAL A 143 3.42 -0.92 13.67
C VAL A 143 4.42 -2.07 13.57
N ALA A 144 4.52 -2.73 12.42
CA ALA A 144 5.46 -3.83 12.20
C ALA A 144 6.93 -3.40 12.32
N PHE A 145 7.25 -2.17 11.90
CA PHE A 145 8.62 -1.65 11.93
C PHE A 145 8.89 -0.65 13.07
N GLY A 146 7.85 -0.20 13.78
CA GLY A 146 7.98 0.80 14.84
C GLY A 146 8.50 2.15 14.31
N LYS A 147 8.13 2.52 13.08
CA LYS A 147 8.61 3.71 12.36
C LYS A 147 7.50 4.32 11.53
N SER A 148 7.63 5.60 11.22
CA SER A 148 6.84 6.20 10.14
C SER A 148 7.16 5.52 8.81
N ILE A 149 6.15 5.38 7.96
CA ILE A 149 6.24 4.76 6.63
C ILE A 149 5.61 5.69 5.60
N GLY A 150 6.11 5.66 4.37
CA GLY A 150 5.50 6.39 3.28
C GLY A 150 5.81 5.80 1.92
N MET A 151 4.99 6.13 0.94
CA MET A 151 5.25 5.85 -0.46
C MET A 151 5.41 7.16 -1.22
N GLY A 152 6.28 7.17 -2.23
CA GLY A 152 6.55 8.38 -2.99
C GLY A 152 7.36 8.13 -4.25
N TYR A 153 7.45 9.16 -5.08
CA TYR A 153 8.18 9.08 -6.35
C TYR A 153 9.54 9.75 -6.24
N VAL A 154 10.57 9.07 -6.74
CA VAL A 154 11.95 9.55 -6.84
C VAL A 154 12.50 9.28 -8.24
N PRO A 155 13.60 9.93 -8.65
CA PRO A 155 14.31 9.58 -9.87
C PRO A 155 14.76 8.11 -9.84
N PRO A 156 14.77 7.39 -10.98
CA PRO A 156 15.07 5.94 -11.01
C PRO A 156 16.40 5.55 -10.36
N GLU A 157 17.42 6.40 -10.45
CA GLU A 157 18.74 6.20 -9.85
C GLU A 157 18.72 6.22 -8.32
N LEU A 158 17.70 6.83 -7.71
CA LEU A 158 17.50 6.89 -6.25
C LEU A 158 16.46 5.86 -5.76
N ALA A 159 15.93 5.03 -6.65
CA ALA A 159 14.85 4.09 -6.31
C ALA A 159 15.35 2.75 -5.74
N LYS A 160 16.66 2.56 -5.61
CA LYS A 160 17.24 1.31 -5.12
C LYS A 160 17.05 1.18 -3.61
N ALA A 161 16.67 -0.01 -3.14
CA ALA A 161 16.65 -0.32 -1.71
C ALA A 161 18.01 -0.02 -1.04
N GLY A 162 17.96 0.57 0.16
CA GLY A 162 19.11 1.09 0.90
C GLY A 162 19.49 2.54 0.58
N THR A 163 18.86 3.17 -0.42
CA THR A 163 19.10 4.59 -0.73
C THR A 163 18.64 5.47 0.44
N ARG A 164 19.53 6.33 0.94
CA ARG A 164 19.25 7.28 2.02
C ARG A 164 18.73 8.59 1.45
N LEU A 165 17.60 9.04 1.99
CA LEU A 165 16.95 10.30 1.66
C LEU A 165 16.61 11.04 2.96
N LYS A 166 16.19 12.29 2.82
CA LYS A 166 15.53 13.04 3.88
C LYS A 166 14.07 13.29 3.51
N VAL A 167 13.16 13.15 4.47
CA VAL A 167 11.76 13.59 4.32
C VAL A 167 11.60 14.90 5.08
N ARG A 168 11.04 15.92 4.41
CA ARG A 168 10.68 17.17 5.08
C ARG A 168 9.28 17.07 5.67
N MET A 169 9.21 16.89 6.99
CA MET A 169 7.96 16.94 7.76
C MET A 169 7.92 18.26 8.53
N PHE A 170 6.85 19.03 8.32
CA PHE A 170 6.76 20.40 8.81
C PHE A 170 7.97 21.24 8.38
N ARG A 171 8.83 21.65 9.33
CA ARG A 171 10.04 22.45 9.08
C ARG A 171 11.34 21.66 9.24
N GLU A 172 11.25 20.39 9.67
CA GLU A 172 12.40 19.56 10.01
C GLU A 172 12.69 18.52 8.92
N LEU A 173 13.90 17.98 8.94
CA LEU A 173 14.37 16.95 8.01
C LEU A 173 14.65 15.65 8.76
N TRP A 174 13.92 14.60 8.40
CA TRP A 174 14.02 13.29 9.01
C TRP A 174 14.71 12.30 8.08
N ASP A 175 15.51 11.40 8.65
CA ASP A 175 16.17 10.34 7.87
C ASP A 175 15.13 9.36 7.33
N ALA A 176 15.31 8.98 6.07
CA ALA A 176 14.48 8.00 5.41
C ALA A 176 15.33 7.05 4.57
N GLU A 177 14.89 5.81 4.49
CA GLU A 177 15.52 4.77 3.70
C GLU A 177 14.51 4.18 2.73
N VAL A 178 14.87 4.14 1.46
CA VAL A 178 14.13 3.36 0.46
C VAL A 178 14.26 1.89 0.82
N VAL A 179 13.14 1.20 1.05
CA VAL A 179 13.12 -0.23 1.36
C VAL A 179 12.70 -1.05 0.15
N GLN A 180 12.88 -2.36 0.23
CA GLN A 180 12.38 -3.28 -0.80
C GLN A 180 10.85 -3.15 -0.94
N ASP A 181 10.34 -3.50 -2.12
CA ASP A 181 8.90 -3.60 -2.32
C ASP A 181 8.30 -4.68 -1.41
N SER A 182 7.16 -4.39 -0.79
CA SER A 182 6.53 -5.24 0.21
C SER A 182 7.48 -5.57 1.39
N PRO A 183 7.96 -4.56 2.15
CA PRO A 183 8.93 -4.77 3.21
C PRO A 183 8.42 -5.73 4.29
N TYR A 184 7.11 -5.76 4.55
CA TYR A 184 6.47 -6.75 5.41
C TYR A 184 6.02 -7.97 4.61
N ASP A 185 6.46 -9.16 5.05
CA ASP A 185 6.18 -10.44 4.40
C ASP A 185 6.39 -10.40 2.86
N PRO A 186 7.63 -10.17 2.38
CA PRO A 186 7.91 -9.99 0.95
C PRO A 186 7.57 -11.22 0.10
N LYS A 187 7.47 -12.40 0.74
CA LYS A 187 7.13 -13.67 0.08
C LYS A 187 5.64 -13.95 0.05
N ASN A 188 4.83 -13.12 0.72
CA ASN A 188 3.39 -13.30 0.89
C ASN A 188 3.07 -14.68 1.50
N GLU A 189 3.85 -15.10 2.51
CA GLU A 189 3.63 -16.35 3.23
C GLU A 189 2.33 -16.26 4.04
N SER A 190 2.04 -15.12 4.67
CA SER A 190 0.89 -14.94 5.58
C SER A 190 -0.45 -15.06 4.86
N ILE A 191 -0.58 -14.46 3.66
CA ILE A 191 -1.80 -14.56 2.84
C ILE A 191 -1.98 -15.94 2.18
N ARG A 192 -0.90 -16.72 2.05
CA ARG A 192 -0.87 -18.03 1.37
C ARG A 192 -1.05 -19.22 2.31
N VAL A 193 -1.15 -19.01 3.61
CA VAL A 193 -1.42 -20.09 4.57
C VAL A 193 -2.69 -20.82 4.14
N ASP A 194 -2.59 -22.12 3.86
CA ASP A 194 -3.77 -22.94 3.65
C ASP A 194 -4.42 -23.23 5.00
N GLY A 195 -5.74 -23.00 5.07
CA GLY A 195 -6.57 -23.31 6.22
C GLY A 195 -7.17 -24.70 6.14
#